data_AF-A0AAU1SPG6-F1
#
_entry.id   AF-A0AAU1SPG6-F1
#
_cell.length_a   1.000
_cell.length_b   1.000
_cell.length_c   1.000
_cell.angle_alpha   90.00
_cell.angle_beta   90.00
_cell.angle_gamma   90.00
#
_symmetry.space_group_name_H-M   'P 1'
#
loop_
_entity.id
_entity.type
_entity.pdbx_description
1 polymer ?
#
loop_
_entity_poly.entity_id
_entity_poly.type
_entity_poly.pdbx_seq_one_letter_code
_entity_poly.pdbx_strand_id
1 'polypeptide(L)' 'MDQAHLDDIARRVASAAKQFAPSHEPSPKQMADAASVLRDMIQATEIHGLAFADFDGIGDFPRMAIQLVQHRDASR' A
#
# COMPACT_ATOMS: atom_id res chain seq x y z
N MET A 1 -0.61 -10.54 12.38
CA MET A 1 0.14 -9.29 12.16
C MET A 1 -0.07 -8.34 13.34
N ASP A 2 0.96 -7.60 13.78
CA ASP A 2 0.94 -6.73 14.97
C ASP A 2 0.84 -5.23 14.61
N GLN A 3 0.72 -4.36 15.62
CA GLN A 3 0.58 -2.91 15.44
C GLN A 3 1.82 -2.30 14.75
N ALA A 4 3.02 -2.80 15.05
CA ALA A 4 4.26 -2.32 14.45
C ALA A 4 4.28 -2.52 12.93
N HIS A 5 3.80 -3.66 12.44
CA HIS A 5 3.64 -3.90 11.00
C HIS A 5 2.61 -2.99 10.34
N LEU A 6 1.48 -2.74 11.01
CA LEU A 6 0.44 -1.84 10.49
C LEU A 6 0.99 -0.41 10.34
N ASP A 7 1.75 0.05 11.32
CA ASP A 7 2.39 1.37 11.28
C ASP A 7 3.46 1.45 10.19
N ASP A 8 4.19 0.35 9.92
CA ASP A 8 5.15 0.27 8.81
C ASP A 8 4.48 0.38 7.44
N ILE A 9 3.41 -0.38 7.23
CA ILE A 9 2.58 -0.33 6.02
C ILE A 9 2.08 1.10 5.78
N ALA A 10 1.50 1.73 6.80
CA ALA A 10 0.98 3.10 6.70
C ALA A 10 2.10 4.11 6.35
N ARG A 11 3.27 3.98 6.97
CA ARG A 11 4.42 4.87 6.71
C ARG A 11 4.94 4.73 5.29
N ARG A 12 5.03 3.50 4.77
CA ARG A 12 5.46 3.22 3.40
C ARG A 12 4.46 3.76 2.37
N VAL A 13 3.15 3.62 2.61
CA VAL A 13 2.10 4.24 1.79
C VAL A 13 2.24 5.76 1.76
N ALA A 14 2.43 6.40 2.91
CA ALA A 14 2.63 7.85 2.98
C ALA A 14 3.91 8.31 2.26
N SER A 15 4.99 7.53 2.34
CA SER A 15 6.23 7.81 1.60
C SER A 15 6.03 7.70 0.09
N ALA A 16 5.37 6.64 -0.38
CA ALA A 16 5.08 6.43 -1.80
C ALA A 16 4.16 7.53 -2.37
N ALA A 17 3.16 7.97 -1.59
CA ALA A 17 2.28 9.08 -1.95
C ALA A 17 3.08 10.37 -2.22
N LYS A 18 4.03 10.71 -1.34
CA LYS A 18 4.87 11.92 -1.46
C LYS A 18 5.81 11.88 -2.65
N GLN A 19 6.33 10.72 -3.02
CA GLN A 19 7.29 10.59 -4.13
C GLN A 19 6.64 10.71 -5.50
N PHE A 20 5.39 10.25 -5.66
CA PHE A 20 4.81 10.06 -6.99
C PHE A 20 3.70 11.03 -7.35
N ALA A 21 3.14 11.78 -6.39
CA ALA A 21 1.95 12.56 -6.63
C ALA A 21 1.99 14.02 -6.15
N PRO A 22 2.99 14.85 -6.53
CA PRO A 22 2.96 16.27 -6.17
C PRO A 22 1.73 17.01 -6.74
N SER A 23 1.18 16.55 -7.86
CA SER A 23 0.00 17.15 -8.51
C SER A 23 -1.31 16.37 -8.27
N HIS A 24 -1.24 15.18 -7.65
CA HIS A 24 -2.37 14.26 -7.48
C HIS A 24 -2.28 13.52 -6.13
N GLU A 25 -1.92 14.25 -5.08
CA GLU A 25 -1.67 13.66 -3.76
C GLU A 25 -2.90 12.86 -3.30
N PRO A 26 -2.75 11.56 -2.99
CA PRO A 26 -3.87 10.73 -2.57
C PRO A 26 -4.47 11.29 -1.28
N SER A 27 -5.79 11.38 -1.23
CA SER A 27 -6.50 11.83 -0.03
C SER A 27 -6.22 10.90 1.17
N PRO A 28 -6.43 11.37 2.42
CA PRO A 28 -6.27 10.53 3.60
C PRO A 28 -7.07 9.23 3.54
N LYS A 29 -8.26 9.27 2.94
CA LYS A 29 -9.09 8.08 2.71
C LYS A 29 -8.42 7.11 1.73
N GLN A 30 -7.90 7.62 0.61
CA GLN A 30 -7.20 6.79 -0.38
C GLN A 30 -5.93 6.16 0.19
N MET A 31 -5.21 6.88 1.06
CA MET A 31 -4.06 6.32 1.79
C MET A 31 -4.47 5.20 2.75
N ALA A 32 -5.55 5.39 3.51
CA ALA A 32 -6.08 4.35 4.41
C ALA A 32 -6.56 3.11 3.62
N ASP A 33 -7.27 3.31 2.51
CA ASP A 33 -7.72 2.24 1.63
C ASP A 33 -6.52 1.51 1.00
N ALA A 34 -5.49 2.23 0.55
CA ALA A 34 -4.27 1.64 0.00
C ALA A 34 -3.50 0.83 1.05
N ALA A 35 -3.43 1.31 2.29
CA ALA A 35 -2.85 0.57 3.41
C ALA A 35 -3.63 -0.72 3.69
N SER A 36 -4.97 -0.69 3.62
CA SER A 36 -5.79 -1.90 3.74
C SER A 36 -5.53 -2.89 2.61
N VAL A 37 -5.48 -2.43 1.35
CA VAL A 37 -5.17 -3.28 0.20
C VAL A 37 -3.80 -3.94 0.36
N LEU A 38 -2.79 -3.16 0.74
CA LEU A 38 -1.44 -3.66 0.94
C LEU A 38 -1.37 -4.70 2.08
N ARG A 39 -2.05 -4.45 3.20
CA ARG A 39 -2.18 -5.43 4.28
C ARG A 39 -2.78 -6.74 3.77
N ASP A 40 -3.89 -6.65 3.04
CA ASP A 40 -4.62 -7.84 2.60
C ASP A 40 -3.78 -8.66 1.59
N MET A 41 -2.98 -7.99 0.74
CA MET A 41 -2.00 -8.63 -0.13
C MET A 41 -0.91 -9.36 0.66
N ILE A 42 -0.32 -8.73 1.69
CA ILE A 42 0.71 -9.35 2.54
C ILE A 42 0.14 -10.58 3.24
N GLN A 43 -1.05 -10.45 3.84
CA GLN A 43 -1.70 -11.56 4.53
C GLN A 43 -1.98 -12.75 3.60
N ALA A 44 -2.34 -12.50 2.34
CA ALA A 44 -2.49 -13.58 1.35
C ALA A 44 -1.17 -14.28 1.03
N THR A 45 -0.05 -13.55 1.03
CA THR A 45 1.28 -14.12 0.73
C THR A 45 1.87 -14.92 1.90
N GLU A 46 1.50 -14.58 3.14
CA GLU A 46 1.87 -15.35 4.34
C GLU A 46 1.38 -16.80 4.27
N ILE A 47 0.24 -17.06 3.59
CA ILE A 47 -0.28 -18.41 3.34
C ILE A 47 0.73 -19.28 2.58
N HIS A 48 1.58 -18.65 1.78
CA HIS A 48 2.61 -19.29 0.98
C HIS A 48 4.00 -19.21 1.64
N GLY A 49 4.09 -18.78 2.89
CA GLY A 49 5.34 -18.66 3.64
C GLY A 49 6.21 -17.48 3.22
N LEU A 50 5.63 -16.50 2.51
CA LEU A 50 6.31 -15.27 2.11
C LEU A 50 6.05 -14.17 3.15
N ALA A 51 7.09 -13.43 3.49
CA ALA A 51 7.05 -12.27 4.37
C ALA A 51 7.06 -10.97 3.57
N PHE A 52 6.66 -9.87 4.19
CA PHE A 52 6.67 -8.56 3.54
C PHE A 52 8.05 -8.16 3.01
N ALA A 53 9.14 -8.56 3.69
CA ALA A 53 10.51 -8.34 3.26
C ALA A 53 10.87 -9.04 1.93
N ASP A 54 10.18 -10.13 1.57
CA ASP A 54 10.39 -10.82 0.29
C ASP A 54 9.90 -9.99 -0.90
N PHE A 55 9.09 -8.95 -0.64
CA PHE A 55 8.57 -8.03 -1.65
C PHE A 55 9.37 -6.73 -1.79
N ASP A 56 10.43 -6.50 -0.99
CA ASP A 56 11.22 -5.27 -1.04
C ASP A 56 11.88 -5.01 -2.42
N GLY A 57 12.04 -6.06 -3.25
CA GLY A 57 12.55 -5.95 -4.62
C GLY A 57 11.49 -5.72 -5.70
N ILE A 58 10.20 -5.91 -5.41
CA ILE A 58 9.13 -5.65 -6.37
C ILE A 58 8.75 -4.18 -6.27
N GLY A 59 9.00 -3.45 -7.36
CA GLY A 59 8.80 -2.00 -7.47
C GLY A 59 7.57 -1.49 -6.72
N ASP A 60 7.85 -0.90 -5.56
CA ASP A 60 6.98 -0.07 -4.72
C ASP A 60 5.53 -0.59 -4.60
N PHE A 61 5.36 -1.75 -3.95
CA PHE A 61 4.05 -2.29 -3.51
C PHE A 61 3.07 -1.24 -2.96
N PRO A 62 3.50 -0.29 -2.10
CA PRO A 62 2.63 0.79 -1.63
C PRO A 62 2.11 1.69 -2.76
N ARG A 63 2.91 1.94 -3.80
CA ARG A 63 2.49 2.71 -4.98
C ARG A 63 1.43 1.96 -5.78
N MET A 64 1.62 0.66 -6.01
CA MET A 64 0.61 -0.16 -6.71
C MET A 64 -0.74 -0.13 -5.98
N ALA A 65 -0.72 -0.22 -4.65
CA ALA A 65 -1.93 -0.12 -3.85
C ALA A 65 -2.64 1.25 -4.01
N ILE A 66 -1.88 2.35 -4.01
CA ILE A 66 -2.41 3.70 -4.28
C ILE A 66 -3.06 3.78 -5.66
N GLN A 67 -2.39 3.29 -6.70
CA GLN A 67 -2.89 3.33 -8.08
C GLN A 67 -4.16 2.48 -8.27
N LEU A 68 -4.22 1.30 -7.63
CA LEU A 68 -5.41 0.45 -7.64
C LEU A 68 -6.63 1.15 -7.03
N VAL A 69 -6.43 1.84 -5.89
CA VAL A 69 -7.49 2.61 -5.23
C VAL A 69 -7.95 3.78 -6.10
N GLN A 70 -7.01 4.54 -6.67
CA GLN A 70 -7.32 5.65 -7.57
C GLN A 70 -8.09 5.19 -8.81
N HIS A 71 -7.66 4.08 -9.43
CA HIS A 71 -8.34 3.50 -10.58
C HIS A 71 -9.77 3.04 -10.23
N ARG A 72 -9.95 2.35 -9.08
CA ARG A 72 -11.27 1.93 -8.58
C ARG A 72 -12.20 3.12 -8.39
N ASP A 73 -11.70 4.20 -7.81
CA ASP A 73 -12.50 5.39 -7.52
C ASP A 73 -12.82 6.18 -8.81
N ALA A 74 -11.93 6.18 -9.81
CA ALA A 74 -12.16 6.79 -11.12
C ALA A 74 -13.12 6.00 -12.03
N SER A 75 -13.35 4.71 -11.73
CA SER A 75 -14.22 3.82 -12.52
C SER A 75 -15.68 3.78 -12.02
N ARG A 76 -16.03 4.62 -11.04
CA ARG A 76 -17.37 4.75 -10.46
C ARG A 76 -18.10 5.97 -10.98
#